data_AF-A0A2D9ABA2-F1
#
_entry.id   AF-A0A2D9ABA2-F1
#
_cell.length_a   1.000
_cell.length_b   1.000
_cell.length_c   1.000
_cell.angle_alpha   90.00
_cell.angle_beta   90.00
_cell.angle_gamma   90.00
#
_symmetry.space_group_name_H-M   'P 1'
#
loop_
_entity.id
_entity.type
_entity.pdbx_description
1 polymer ?
#
loop_
_entity_poly.entity_id
_entity_poly.type
_entity_poly.pdbx_seq_one_letter_code
_entity_poly.pdbx_strand_id
1 'polypeptide(L)'
;GPDSGPCFDEPAPGEVTVAGRKLVGSAQARLEGALLQHGSLLIGPGQDRLLALDTTLAGVRTARCGGELENGRVQAPISLEEVLGQAPAWSDLVEAVISGLSGVTGGDWHRGELTEPERAKYMALAERYTSAEWTWRR
;
A
#
# COMPACT_ATOMS: atom_id res chain seq x y z
N GLY A 1 10.51 7.67 7.78
CA GLY A 1 10.73 7.12 9.15
C GLY A 1 9.39 6.85 9.79
N PRO A 2 9.30 6.41 11.05
CA PRO A 2 8.00 6.33 11.75
C PRO A 2 7.28 7.69 11.86
N ASP A 3 7.97 8.80 11.54
CA ASP A 3 7.41 10.16 11.46
C ASP A 3 6.88 10.57 10.08
N SER A 4 6.97 9.71 9.06
CA SER A 4 6.14 9.87 7.86
C SER A 4 4.82 9.18 8.21
N GLY A 5 3.76 9.97 8.42
CA GLY A 5 2.43 9.50 8.83
C GLY A 5 1.87 8.35 7.97
N PRO A 6 0.66 7.87 8.28
CA PRO A 6 0.07 6.74 7.57
C PRO A 6 0.24 6.89 6.07
N CYS A 7 0.78 5.87 5.41
CA CYS A 7 1.01 5.79 3.97
C CYS A 7 -0.29 5.97 3.13
N PHE A 8 -1.41 6.33 3.75
CA PHE A 8 -2.73 6.50 3.15
C PHE A 8 -3.38 7.87 3.42
N ASP A 9 -2.76 8.75 4.21
CA ASP A 9 -3.42 10.00 4.60
C ASP A 9 -3.41 11.02 3.46
N GLU A 10 -2.33 11.16 2.70
CA GLU A 10 -2.26 12.12 1.59
C GLU A 10 -1.95 11.44 0.26
N PRO A 11 -2.59 11.88 -0.85
CA PRO A 11 -2.27 11.42 -2.17
C PRO A 11 -0.91 11.97 -2.63
N ALA A 12 0.13 11.13 -2.68
CA ALA A 12 1.41 11.50 -3.27
C ALA A 12 1.33 11.49 -4.82
N PRO A 13 2.19 12.25 -5.53
CA PRO A 13 2.26 12.21 -6.98
C PRO A 13 2.48 10.77 -7.50
N GLY A 14 1.58 10.31 -8.37
CA GLY A 14 1.61 8.95 -8.91
C GLY A 14 0.70 7.93 -8.20
N GLU A 15 -0.06 8.36 -7.19
CA GLU A 15 -1.02 7.50 -6.51
C GLU A 15 -2.36 7.37 -7.24
N VAL A 16 -2.98 6.19 -7.12
CA VAL A 16 -4.29 5.93 -7.72
C VAL A 16 -5.37 6.46 -6.79
N THR A 17 -6.10 7.46 -7.27
CA THR A 17 -7.20 8.11 -6.53
C THR A 17 -8.52 7.97 -7.28
N VAL A 18 -9.63 8.02 -6.53
CA VAL A 18 -10.99 8.13 -7.06
C VAL A 18 -11.67 9.29 -6.36
N ALA A 19 -12.19 10.25 -7.14
CA ALA A 19 -12.79 11.48 -6.61
C ALA A 19 -11.91 12.24 -5.61
N GLY A 20 -10.58 12.25 -5.83
CA GLY A 20 -9.61 12.91 -4.93
C GLY A 20 -9.26 12.11 -3.67
N ARG A 21 -9.87 10.93 -3.47
CA ARG A 21 -9.62 10.04 -2.33
C ARG A 21 -8.67 8.92 -2.74
N LYS A 22 -7.73 8.59 -1.86
CA LYS A 22 -6.70 7.59 -2.12
C LYS A 22 -7.26 6.17 -2.08
N LEU A 23 -6.96 5.40 -3.14
CA LEU A 23 -7.38 4.00 -3.29
C LEU A 23 -6.19 3.04 -3.21
N VAL A 24 -5.03 3.43 -3.77
CA VAL A 24 -3.78 2.65 -3.75
C VAL A 24 -2.67 3.46 -3.10
N GLY A 25 -1.99 2.85 -2.14
CA GLY A 25 -0.67 3.30 -1.66
C GLY A 25 0.41 2.44 -2.30
N SER A 26 1.45 3.04 -2.86
CA SER A 26 2.54 2.32 -3.52
C SER A 26 3.92 2.76 -3.07
N ALA A 27 4.89 1.88 -3.20
CA ALA A 27 6.28 2.14 -2.91
C ALA A 27 7.16 1.43 -3.95
N GLN A 28 8.35 2.01 -4.15
CA GLN A 28 9.29 1.55 -5.15
C GLN A 28 10.70 1.50 -4.56
N ALA A 29 11.45 0.45 -4.88
CA ALA A 29 12.89 0.36 -4.63
C ALA A 29 13.64 0.07 -5.92
N ARG A 30 14.84 0.65 -6.08
CA ARG A 30 15.76 0.39 -7.20
C ARG A 30 17.07 -0.10 -6.62
N LEU A 31 17.48 -1.31 -7.02
CA LEU A 31 18.68 -1.95 -6.50
C LEU A 31 19.37 -2.71 -7.63
N GLU A 32 20.65 -2.42 -7.87
CA GLU A 32 21.51 -3.20 -8.79
C GLU A 32 20.90 -3.47 -10.18
N GLY A 33 20.26 -2.46 -10.77
CA GLY A 33 19.63 -2.56 -12.09
C GLY A 33 18.23 -3.20 -12.08
N ALA A 34 17.72 -3.62 -10.92
CA ALA A 34 16.37 -4.13 -10.74
C ALA A 34 15.43 -3.07 -10.14
N LEU A 35 14.14 -3.22 -10.43
CA LEU A 35 13.03 -2.43 -9.89
C LEU A 35 12.10 -3.33 -9.09
N LEU A 36 11.82 -2.95 -7.84
CA LEU A 36 10.74 -3.53 -7.05
C LEU A 36 9.62 -2.49 -6.91
N GLN A 37 8.46 -2.76 -7.50
CA GLN A 37 7.23 -2.00 -7.30
C GLN A 37 6.28 -2.84 -6.44
N HIS A 38 5.79 -2.27 -5.34
CA HIS A 38 4.81 -2.93 -4.49
C HIS A 38 3.83 -1.92 -3.90
N GLY A 39 2.74 -2.38 -3.31
CA GLY A 39 1.74 -1.50 -2.72
C GLY A 39 0.58 -2.25 -2.10
N SER A 40 -0.39 -1.47 -1.64
CA SER A 40 -1.61 -1.93 -1.01
C SER A 40 -2.80 -1.24 -1.67
N LEU A 41 -3.84 -2.02 -1.96
CA LEU A 41 -5.09 -1.57 -2.55
C LEU A 41 -6.22 -1.77 -1.53
N LEU A 42 -7.03 -0.75 -1.31
CA LEU A 42 -8.14 -0.83 -0.37
C LEU A 42 -9.33 -1.52 -1.04
N ILE A 43 -9.61 -2.77 -0.64
CA ILE A 43 -10.70 -3.57 -1.22
C ILE A 43 -12.02 -3.26 -0.53
N GLY A 44 -12.04 -3.27 0.80
CA GLY A 44 -13.24 -3.06 1.62
C GLY A 44 -12.99 -2.07 2.77
N PRO A 45 -13.97 -1.90 3.67
CA PRO A 45 -13.83 -1.05 4.85
C PRO A 45 -12.80 -1.63 5.85
N GLY A 46 -12.25 -0.79 6.73
CA GLY A 46 -11.28 -1.20 7.75
C GLY A 46 -10.16 -0.21 8.03
N GLN A 47 -10.01 0.84 7.21
CA GLN A 47 -9.07 1.94 7.47
C GLN A 47 -9.43 2.74 8.73
N ASP A 48 -10.72 2.79 9.08
CA ASP A 48 -11.21 3.35 10.34
C ASP A 48 -10.58 2.68 11.59
N ARG A 49 -10.22 1.39 11.50
CA ARG A 49 -9.54 0.68 12.59
C ARG A 49 -8.08 1.10 12.76
N LEU A 50 -7.42 1.54 11.68
CA LEU A 50 -6.04 1.99 11.73
C LEU A 50 -5.93 3.35 12.43
N LEU A 51 -6.90 4.24 12.22
CA LEU A 51 -7.02 5.51 12.96
C LEU A 51 -7.14 5.28 14.48
N ALA A 52 -7.76 4.18 14.91
CA ALA A 52 -7.87 3.84 16.33
C ALA A 52 -6.56 3.33 16.96
N LEU A 53 -5.61 2.87 16.13
CA LEU A 53 -4.29 2.39 16.57
C LEU A 53 -3.23 3.49 16.57
N ASP A 54 -3.55 4.65 15.98
CA ASP A 54 -2.68 5.81 16.02
C ASP A 54 -2.70 6.45 17.42
N THR A 55 -1.70 6.08 18.22
CA THR A 55 -1.49 6.63 19.56
C THR A 55 -0.90 8.04 19.54
N THR A 56 -0.40 8.52 18.39
CA THR A 56 0.07 9.91 18.25
C THR A 56 -1.11 10.88 18.14
N LEU A 57 -2.22 10.46 17.51
CA LEU A 57 -3.49 11.19 17.48
C LEU A 57 -4.28 11.13 18.80
N ALA A 58 -4.02 10.14 19.66
CA ALA A 58 -4.66 10.05 20.98
C ALA A 58 -4.31 11.24 21.90
N GLY A 59 -3.16 11.89 21.68
CA GLY A 59 -2.77 13.15 22.34
C GLY A 59 -3.04 14.42 21.53
N VAL A 60 -3.23 14.29 20.21
CA VAL A 60 -3.38 15.41 19.27
C VAL A 60 -4.83 15.46 18.77
N ARG A 61 -5.78 15.77 19.66
CA ARG A 61 -7.10 16.28 19.24
C ARG A 61 -7.01 17.74 18.75
N THR A 62 -5.83 18.36 18.75
CA THR A 62 -5.64 19.80 18.51
C THR A 62 -4.28 20.18 17.87
N ALA A 63 -3.95 19.74 16.65
CA ALA A 63 -2.96 20.37 15.72
C ALA A 63 -2.84 19.50 14.46
N ARG A 64 -3.36 19.87 13.27
CA ARG A 64 -2.64 20.59 12.18
C ARG A 64 -1.20 20.08 11.97
N CYS A 65 -0.67 19.79 10.78
CA CYS A 65 -0.98 20.00 9.36
C CYS A 65 0.13 19.27 8.57
N GLY A 66 -0.08 18.90 7.30
CA GLY A 66 0.99 18.23 6.54
C GLY A 66 0.97 18.21 5.00
N GLY A 67 -0.06 18.68 4.29
CA GLY A 67 -0.08 18.69 2.82
C GLY A 67 -1.24 19.50 2.25
N GLU A 68 -1.06 20.01 1.04
CA GLU A 68 -1.79 21.13 0.44
C GLU A 68 -3.32 20.94 0.40
N LEU A 69 -4.02 21.99 0.84
CA LEU A 69 -5.41 21.97 1.27
C LEU A 69 -6.31 22.67 0.24
N GLU A 70 -7.14 21.92 -0.48
CA GLU A 70 -8.49 22.41 -0.79
C GLU A 70 -9.41 22.04 0.38
N ASN A 71 -9.88 23.06 1.11
CA ASN A 71 -10.90 22.97 2.18
C ASN A 71 -10.52 22.28 3.51
N GLY A 72 -9.24 22.10 3.82
CA GLY A 72 -8.81 21.89 5.22
C GLY A 72 -9.14 20.52 5.83
N ARG A 73 -9.62 19.56 5.03
CA ARG A 73 -9.86 18.19 5.46
C ARG A 73 -9.14 17.25 4.52
N VAL A 74 -8.16 16.51 5.04
CA VAL A 74 -7.67 15.30 4.42
C VAL A 74 -8.88 14.40 4.17
N GLN A 75 -9.19 14.12 2.91
CA GLN A 75 -10.32 13.27 2.59
C GLN A 75 -9.95 11.83 2.95
N ALA A 76 -10.85 11.13 3.64
CA ALA A 76 -10.63 9.74 3.99
C ALA A 76 -10.34 8.92 2.72
N PRO A 77 -9.45 7.92 2.79
CA PRO A 77 -9.21 7.03 1.66
C PRO A 77 -10.52 6.31 1.24
N ILE A 78 -10.56 5.80 0.02
CA ILE A 78 -11.72 5.13 -0.57
C ILE A 78 -11.40 3.68 -0.88
N SER A 79 -12.35 2.78 -0.66
CA SER A 79 -12.21 1.35 -0.98
C SER A 79 -12.86 1.01 -2.32
N LEU A 80 -12.44 -0.09 -2.94
CA LEU A 80 -13.09 -0.61 -4.14
C LEU A 80 -14.56 -0.95 -3.91
N GLU A 81 -14.90 -1.51 -2.76
CA GLU A 81 -16.30 -1.78 -2.40
C GLU A 81 -17.15 -0.51 -2.41
N GLU A 82 -16.62 0.61 -1.90
CA GLU A 82 -17.31 1.89 -1.94
C GLU A 82 -17.45 2.43 -3.38
N VAL A 83 -16.41 2.28 -4.20
CA VAL A 83 -16.44 2.71 -5.61
C VAL A 83 -17.41 1.88 -6.45
N LEU A 84 -17.44 0.57 -6.25
CA LEU A 84 -18.22 -0.39 -7.03
C LEU A 84 -19.63 -0.63 -6.47
N GLY A 85 -19.89 -0.20 -5.24
CA GLY A 85 -21.12 -0.50 -4.49
C GLY A 85 -21.18 -1.92 -3.90
N GLN A 86 -20.18 -2.76 -4.17
CA GLN A 86 -20.00 -4.08 -3.58
C GLN A 86 -18.52 -4.50 -3.65
N ALA A 87 -18.09 -5.38 -2.75
CA ALA A 87 -16.74 -5.94 -2.80
C ALA A 87 -16.60 -6.83 -4.05
N PRO A 88 -15.57 -6.61 -4.90
CA PRO A 88 -15.35 -7.46 -6.06
C PRO A 88 -14.91 -8.85 -5.64
N ALA A 89 -15.17 -9.85 -6.49
CA ALA A 89 -14.61 -11.18 -6.28
C ALA A 89 -13.07 -11.12 -6.34
N TRP A 90 -12.41 -11.92 -5.51
CA TRP A 90 -10.95 -11.96 -5.46
C TRP A 90 -10.32 -12.33 -6.80
N SER A 91 -10.93 -13.25 -7.55
CA SER A 91 -10.48 -13.63 -8.90
C SER A 91 -10.46 -12.43 -9.84
N ASP A 92 -11.55 -11.66 -9.86
CA ASP A 92 -11.71 -10.53 -10.78
C ASP A 92 -10.71 -9.42 -10.46
N LEU A 93 -10.44 -9.22 -9.17
CA LEU A 93 -9.41 -8.30 -8.73
C LEU A 93 -8.01 -8.72 -9.19
N VAL A 94 -7.66 -9.99 -9.00
CA VAL A 94 -6.36 -10.53 -9.42
C VAL A 94 -6.19 -10.43 -10.93
N GLU A 95 -7.19 -10.82 -11.72
CA GLU A 95 -7.17 -10.72 -13.17
C GLU A 95 -7.05 -9.26 -13.65
N ALA A 96 -7.79 -8.34 -13.03
CA ALA A 96 -7.70 -6.91 -13.35
C ALA A 96 -6.29 -6.35 -13.10
N VAL A 97 -5.64 -6.74 -11.99
CA VAL A 97 -4.27 -6.31 -11.67
C VAL A 97 -3.25 -6.92 -12.65
N ILE A 98 -3.36 -8.21 -12.97
CA ILE A 98 -2.48 -8.88 -13.94
C ILE A 98 -2.63 -8.22 -15.32
N SER A 99 -3.87 -8.02 -15.77
CA SER A 99 -4.18 -7.39 -17.06
C SER A 99 -3.63 -5.96 -17.13
N GLY A 100 -3.84 -5.16 -16.08
CA GLY A 100 -3.32 -3.79 -16.00
C GLY A 100 -1.79 -3.72 -16.03
N LEU A 101 -1.11 -4.56 -15.23
CA LEU A 101 0.35 -4.57 -15.17
C LEU A 101 0.98 -5.12 -16.46
N SER A 102 0.47 -6.22 -17.00
CA SER A 102 0.97 -6.80 -18.25
C SER A 102 0.78 -5.86 -19.44
N GLY A 103 -0.35 -5.14 -19.51
CA GLY A 103 -0.61 -4.14 -20.55
C GLY A 103 0.37 -2.96 -20.55
N VAL A 104 0.94 -2.61 -19.38
CA VAL A 104 1.89 -1.50 -19.24
C VAL A 104 3.35 -1.96 -19.36
N THR A 105 3.68 -3.11 -18.79
CA THR A 105 5.06 -3.62 -18.74
C THR A 105 5.46 -4.45 -19.96
N GLY A 106 4.48 -4.98 -20.69
CA GLY A 106 4.70 -5.92 -21.79
C GLY A 106 5.22 -7.29 -21.33
N GLY A 107 5.64 -8.11 -22.30
CA GLY A 107 6.20 -9.44 -22.07
C GLY A 107 5.16 -10.55 -21.88
N ASP A 108 5.65 -11.79 -21.77
CA ASP A 108 4.83 -12.98 -21.56
C ASP A 108 4.68 -13.29 -20.07
N TRP A 109 3.47 -13.13 -19.55
CA TRP A 109 3.13 -13.39 -18.16
C TRP A 109 2.62 -14.81 -17.97
N HIS A 110 3.21 -15.53 -17.04
CA HIS A 110 2.76 -16.85 -16.63
C HIS A 110 2.86 -17.00 -15.12
N ARG A 111 1.99 -17.81 -14.53
CA ARG A 111 2.10 -18.16 -13.12
C ARG A 111 3.38 -18.95 -12.90
N GLY A 112 4.29 -18.39 -12.11
CA GLY A 112 5.51 -19.05 -11.68
C GLY A 112 5.45 -19.49 -10.21
N GLU A 113 6.45 -20.27 -9.82
CA GLU A 113 6.76 -20.59 -8.43
C GLU A 113 8.14 -20.04 -8.08
N LEU A 114 8.42 -19.91 -6.78
CA LEU A 114 9.76 -19.53 -6.32
C LEU A 114 10.78 -20.58 -6.78
N THR A 115 11.81 -20.10 -7.48
CA THR A 115 13.00 -20.89 -7.84
C THR A 115 13.79 -21.28 -6.58
N GLU A 116 14.65 -22.29 -6.69
CA GLU A 116 15.46 -22.74 -5.54
C GLU A 116 16.34 -21.61 -4.95
N PRO A 117 17.04 -20.77 -5.75
CA PRO A 117 17.78 -19.63 -5.21
C PRO A 117 16.89 -18.60 -4.49
N GLU A 118 15.68 -18.35 -4.99
CA GLU A 118 14.72 -17.43 -4.35
C GLU A 118 14.18 -17.99 -3.04
N ARG A 119 13.90 -19.31 -3.00
CA ARG A 119 13.47 -20.01 -1.79
C ARG A 119 14.55 -19.96 -0.70
N ALA A 120 15.81 -20.19 -1.07
CA ALA A 120 16.94 -20.07 -0.14
C ALA A 120 17.06 -18.65 0.42
N LYS A 121 16.92 -17.62 -0.43
CA LYS A 121 16.91 -16.21 0.02
C LYS A 121 15.71 -15.90 0.92
N TYR A 122 14.52 -16.38 0.59
CA TYR A 122 13.33 -16.24 1.41
C TYR A 122 13.58 -16.79 2.82
N MET A 123 14.12 -18.00 2.94
CA MET A 123 14.39 -18.63 4.24
C MET A 123 15.40 -17.81 5.06
N ALA A 124 16.47 -17.32 4.44
CA ALA A 124 17.46 -16.48 5.11
C ALA A 124 16.88 -15.12 5.56
N LEU A 125 15.98 -14.54 4.76
CA LEU A 125 15.32 -13.27 5.08
C LEU A 125 14.20 -13.44 6.11
N ALA A 126 13.54 -14.60 6.16
CA ALA A 126 12.45 -14.86 7.08
C ALA A 126 12.90 -14.72 8.54
N GLU A 127 14.10 -15.19 8.88
CA GLU A 127 14.69 -15.02 10.23
C GLU A 127 14.79 -13.54 10.62
N ARG A 128 15.25 -12.70 9.70
CA ARG A 128 15.31 -11.25 9.91
C ARG A 128 13.93 -10.62 10.06
N TYR A 129 13.00 -10.89 9.14
CA TYR A 129 11.69 -10.22 9.11
C TYR A 129 10.72 -10.73 10.18
N THR A 130 11.00 -11.87 10.82
CA THR A 130 10.26 -12.36 12.00
C THR A 130 10.85 -11.86 13.32
N SER A 131 12.07 -11.31 13.31
CA SER A 131 12.72 -10.79 14.51
C SER A 131 12.08 -9.48 14.98
N ALA A 132 11.75 -9.44 16.27
CA ALA A 132 11.33 -8.22 16.94
C ALA A 132 12.45 -7.17 16.95
N GLU A 133 13.71 -7.57 17.13
CA GLU A 133 14.86 -6.66 17.10
C GLU A 133 14.92 -5.91 15.76
N TRP A 134 14.71 -6.64 14.66
CA TRP A 134 14.66 -6.03 13.32
C TRP A 134 13.46 -5.09 13.18
N THR A 135 12.27 -5.53 13.58
CA THR A 135 11.01 -4.77 13.45
C THR A 135 11.02 -3.47 14.24
N TRP A 136 11.59 -3.48 15.45
CA TRP A 136 11.63 -2.33 16.36
C TRP A 136 12.94 -1.53 16.30
N ARG A 137 13.82 -1.86 15.35
CA ARG A 137 15.06 -1.12 15.13
C ARG A 137 14.74 0.33 14.73
N ARG A 138 15.38 1.28 15.39
CA ARG A 138 15.32 2.70 15.04
C ARG A 138 16.37 3.08 14.01
#